data_AF-A0A853IIQ5-F1
#
_entry.id   AF-A0A853IIQ5-F1
#
_cell.length_a   1.000
_cell.length_b   1.000
_cell.length_c   1.000
_cell.angle_alpha   90.00
_cell.angle_beta   90.00
_cell.angle_gamma   90.00
#
_symmetry.space_group_name_H-M   'P 1'
#
loop_
_entity.id
_entity.type
_entity.pdbx_description
1 polymer ?
#
loop_
_entity_poly.entity_id
_entity_poly.type
_entity_poly.pdbx_seq_one_letter_code
_entity_poly.pdbx_strand_id
1 'polypeptide(L)'
;VEKQQWDGRHLLHSEWFALCVLSIQTPNVDIEIRQFATEIMLVLNNHDKNRWSLAGQVSEPKTIQSRPAIFNPDADGYEAWEVSWQQSLYIGDSIWLDEGTPPTTVLCSDAPEIGIPHKDDYRVVSR
;
A
#
# COMPACT_ATOMS: atom_id res chain seq x y z
N VAL A 1 8.21 -1.55 11.54
CA VAL A 1 7.01 -0.88 12.09
C VAL A 1 6.47 0.01 10.99
N GLU A 2 5.26 -0.26 10.51
CA GLU A 2 4.61 0.53 9.47
C GLU A 2 4.37 1.94 10.02
N LYS A 3 4.87 2.98 9.33
CA LYS A 3 4.65 4.36 9.76
C LYS A 3 3.18 4.66 9.57
N GLN A 4 2.45 4.79 10.68
CA GLN A 4 1.11 5.36 10.68
C GLN A 4 1.18 6.73 10.00
N GLN A 5 0.44 6.89 8.90
CA GLN A 5 0.34 8.18 8.22
C GLN A 5 -0.64 9.04 9.04
N TRP A 6 -0.13 10.12 9.63
CA TRP A 6 -0.89 11.06 10.47
C TRP A 6 -1.57 12.12 9.60
N ASP A 7 -2.44 11.66 8.70
CA ASP A 7 -3.11 12.51 7.71
C ASP A 7 -4.64 12.51 7.85
N GLY A 8 -5.14 12.07 9.00
CA GLY A 8 -6.57 12.08 9.32
C GLY A 8 -7.37 10.93 8.70
N ARG A 9 -6.77 10.10 7.85
CA ARG A 9 -7.43 8.91 7.29
C ARG A 9 -7.51 7.78 8.33
N HIS A 10 -8.57 6.97 8.21
CA HIS A 10 -8.74 5.79 9.04
C HIS A 10 -7.90 4.64 8.49
N LEU A 11 -6.98 4.12 9.30
CA LEU A 11 -6.10 3.00 8.93
C LEU A 11 -6.78 1.67 9.25
N LEU A 12 -7.02 0.86 8.22
CA LEU A 12 -7.51 -0.51 8.35
C LEU A 12 -6.43 -1.51 7.95
N HIS A 13 -5.97 -2.32 8.89
CA HIS A 13 -5.15 -3.48 8.58
C HIS A 13 -6.04 -4.64 8.13
N SER A 14 -5.83 -5.12 6.91
CA SER A 14 -6.67 -6.16 6.31
C SER A 14 -5.83 -7.37 5.92
N GLU A 15 -6.39 -8.55 6.12
CA GLU A 15 -5.88 -9.80 5.56
C GLU A 15 -6.74 -10.19 4.37
N TRP A 16 -6.08 -10.59 3.30
CA TRP A 16 -6.70 -10.94 2.02
C TRP A 16 -6.27 -12.33 1.61
N PHE A 17 -7.14 -13.00 0.86
CA PHE A 17 -6.80 -14.25 0.19
C PHE A 17 -7.44 -14.31 -1.20
N ALA A 18 -6.73 -14.93 -2.12
CA ALA A 18 -7.20 -15.29 -3.44
C ALA A 18 -7.19 -16.81 -3.55
N LEU A 19 -8.36 -17.39 -3.86
CA LEU A 19 -8.51 -18.81 -4.08
C LEU A 19 -8.33 -19.10 -5.58
N CYS A 20 -7.25 -19.80 -5.90
CA CYS A 20 -6.97 -20.34 -7.23
C CYS A 20 -7.61 -21.72 -7.31
N VAL A 21 -8.41 -21.99 -8.35
CA VAL A 21 -9.12 -23.26 -8.53
C VAL A 21 -9.00 -23.71 -9.97
N LEU A 22 -8.64 -24.97 -10.17
CA LEU A 22 -8.63 -25.64 -11.48
C LEU A 22 -9.36 -26.98 -11.39
N SER A 23 -10.00 -27.39 -12.49
CA SER A 23 -10.57 -28.74 -12.59
C SER A 23 -9.46 -29.78 -12.62
N ILE A 24 -9.66 -30.95 -12.02
CA ILE A 24 -8.73 -32.09 -12.13
C ILE A 24 -8.61 -32.62 -13.57
N GLN A 25 -9.55 -32.23 -14.45
CA GLN A 25 -9.49 -32.55 -15.88
C GLN A 25 -8.41 -31.73 -16.61
N THR A 26 -7.88 -30.69 -15.99
CA THR A 26 -6.75 -29.93 -16.52
C THR A 26 -5.51 -30.83 -16.62
N PRO A 27 -4.86 -30.93 -17.80
CA PRO A 27 -3.62 -31.68 -17.93
C PRO A 27 -2.56 -31.15 -16.96
N ASN A 28 -1.87 -32.04 -16.24
CA ASN A 28 -0.86 -31.67 -15.23
C ASN A 28 -1.37 -30.69 -14.16
N VAL A 29 -2.62 -30.86 -13.71
CA VAL A 29 -3.29 -29.95 -12.75
C VAL A 29 -2.43 -29.56 -11.55
N ASP A 30 -1.65 -30.49 -11.00
CA ASP A 30 -0.74 -30.25 -9.87
C ASP A 30 0.31 -29.16 -10.16
N ILE A 31 0.79 -29.09 -11.40
CA ILE A 31 1.77 -28.08 -11.83
C ILE A 31 1.05 -26.79 -12.18
N GLU A 32 -0.01 -26.89 -12.98
CA GLU A 32 -0.79 -25.74 -13.48
C GLU A 32 -1.38 -24.91 -12.34
N ILE A 33 -1.88 -25.55 -11.27
CA ILE A 33 -2.45 -24.82 -10.13
C ILE A 33 -1.38 -24.01 -9.39
N ARG A 34 -0.15 -24.54 -9.28
CA ARG A 34 0.98 -23.87 -8.64
C ARG A 34 1.50 -22.73 -9.50
N GLN A 35 1.53 -22.92 -10.81
CA GLN A 35 1.84 -21.84 -11.75
C GLN A 35 0.80 -20.73 -11.65
N PHE A 36 -0.49 -21.06 -11.63
CA PHE A 36 -1.54 -20.07 -11.46
C PHE A 36 -1.40 -19.29 -10.14
N ALA A 37 -1.18 -19.98 -9.01
CA ALA A 37 -0.90 -19.32 -7.73
C ALA A 37 0.36 -18.43 -7.80
N THR A 38 1.40 -18.87 -8.51
CA THR A 38 2.63 -18.10 -8.72
C THR A 38 2.38 -16.81 -9.51
N GLU A 39 1.56 -16.85 -10.57
CA GLU A 39 1.19 -15.66 -11.34
C GLU A 39 0.50 -14.60 -10.47
N ILE A 40 -0.39 -15.02 -9.56
CA ILE A 40 -0.99 -14.10 -8.58
C ILE A 40 0.10 -13.48 -7.69
N MET A 41 1.02 -14.30 -7.18
CA MET A 41 2.14 -13.80 -6.37
C MET A 41 3.03 -12.82 -7.15
N LEU A 42 3.25 -13.03 -8.44
CA LEU A 42 4.00 -12.10 -9.30
C LEU A 42 3.28 -10.76 -9.43
N VAL A 43 1.95 -10.75 -9.57
CA VAL A 43 1.15 -9.52 -9.57
C VAL A 43 1.27 -8.78 -8.23
N LEU A 44 1.20 -9.50 -7.11
CA LEU A 44 1.33 -8.92 -5.76
C LEU A 44 2.74 -8.35 -5.48
N ASN A 45 3.77 -8.93 -6.09
CA ASN A 45 5.14 -8.43 -5.98
C ASN A 45 5.47 -7.30 -6.97
N ASN A 46 4.59 -7.00 -7.92
CA ASN A 46 4.81 -5.93 -8.89
C ASN A 46 4.33 -4.58 -8.33
N HIS A 47 5.27 -3.67 -8.04
CA HIS A 47 4.99 -2.34 -7.47
C HIS A 47 4.01 -1.47 -8.28
N ASP A 48 3.92 -1.67 -9.60
CA ASP A 48 3.01 -0.90 -10.45
C ASP A 48 1.57 -1.44 -10.40
N LYS A 49 1.37 -2.70 -9.98
CA LYS A 49 0.07 -3.39 -10.02
C LYS A 49 -0.49 -3.71 -8.64
N ASN A 50 0.37 -3.90 -7.65
CA ASN A 50 0.00 -4.43 -6.34
C ASN A 50 -0.81 -3.48 -5.44
N ARG A 51 -1.05 -2.26 -5.91
CA ARG A 51 -1.91 -1.25 -5.26
C ARG A 51 -3.25 -1.06 -5.98
N TRP A 52 -3.56 -1.86 -6.99
CA TRP A 52 -4.89 -1.89 -7.63
C TRP A 52 -5.34 -0.54 -8.20
N SER A 53 -4.40 0.27 -8.69
CA SER A 53 -4.64 1.67 -9.12
C SER A 53 -5.12 2.62 -8.00
N LEU A 54 -5.04 2.21 -6.73
CA LEU A 54 -5.39 2.98 -5.53
C LEU A 54 -4.12 3.46 -4.81
N ALA A 55 -3.17 3.97 -5.60
CA ALA A 55 -1.91 4.48 -5.07
C ALA A 55 -2.16 5.58 -4.02
N GLY A 56 -1.45 5.51 -2.90
CA GLY A 56 -1.63 6.42 -1.76
C GLY A 56 -2.75 6.03 -0.79
N GLN A 57 -3.75 5.24 -1.21
CA GLN A 57 -4.82 4.72 -0.34
C GLN A 57 -4.56 3.29 0.13
N VAL A 58 -3.66 2.57 -0.53
CA VAL A 58 -3.34 1.18 -0.22
C VAL A 58 -1.83 1.02 -0.08
N SER A 59 -1.40 0.31 0.97
CA SER A 59 0.01 -0.04 1.19
C SER A 59 0.50 -1.08 0.18
N GLU A 60 1.80 -1.34 0.13
CA GLU A 60 2.27 -2.57 -0.52
C GLU A 60 1.79 -3.80 0.24
N PRO A 61 1.50 -4.92 -0.46
CA PRO A 61 1.24 -6.20 0.18
C PRO A 61 2.43 -6.64 1.05
N LYS A 62 2.13 -7.27 2.17
CA LYS A 62 3.10 -7.90 3.07
C LYS A 62 2.69 -9.32 3.36
N THR A 63 3.62 -10.11 3.87
CA THR A 63 3.32 -11.46 4.35
C THR A 63 2.64 -12.30 3.24
N ILE A 64 3.09 -12.14 1.99
CA ILE A 64 2.56 -12.89 0.86
C ILE A 64 2.95 -14.35 1.05
N GLN A 65 1.95 -15.24 1.07
CA GLN A 65 2.12 -16.66 1.26
C GLN A 65 1.25 -17.41 0.26
N SER A 66 1.65 -18.63 -0.09
CA SER A 66 0.81 -19.52 -0.87
C SER A 66 0.86 -20.93 -0.29
N ARG A 67 -0.30 -21.59 -0.25
CA ARG A 67 -0.49 -22.91 0.33
C ARG A 67 -1.63 -23.66 -0.37
N PRO A 68 -1.64 -25.00 -0.35
CA PRO A 68 -2.83 -25.75 -0.71
C PRO A 68 -4.03 -25.27 0.12
N ALA A 69 -5.18 -25.07 -0.53
CA ALA A 69 -6.39 -24.64 0.14
C ALA A 69 -6.95 -25.77 1.02
N ILE A 70 -7.63 -25.42 2.11
CA ILE A 70 -8.29 -26.42 2.95
C ILE A 70 -9.45 -27.03 2.15
N PHE A 71 -9.36 -28.35 1.94
CA PHE A 71 -10.27 -29.16 1.15
C PHE A 71 -11.73 -29.04 1.65
N ASN A 72 -12.64 -28.67 0.76
CA ASN A 72 -14.08 -28.82 0.96
C ASN A 72 -14.50 -30.18 0.40
N PRO A 73 -15.04 -31.11 1.22
CA PRO A 73 -15.50 -32.43 0.76
C PRO A 73 -16.54 -32.38 -0.37
N ASP A 74 -17.30 -31.29 -0.48
CA ASP A 74 -18.30 -31.11 -1.53
C ASP A 74 -17.70 -30.57 -2.86
N ALA A 75 -16.42 -30.23 -2.88
CA ALA A 75 -15.69 -29.70 -4.03
C ALA A 75 -14.90 -30.81 -4.78
N ASP A 76 -15.51 -31.98 -4.92
CA ASP A 76 -14.93 -33.08 -5.70
C ASP A 76 -14.70 -32.64 -7.16
N GLY A 77 -13.52 -32.99 -7.70
CA GLY A 77 -13.16 -32.69 -9.09
C GLY A 77 -12.36 -31.40 -9.31
N TYR A 78 -11.90 -30.73 -8.25
CA TYR A 78 -11.05 -29.55 -8.35
C TYR A 78 -9.80 -29.65 -7.49
N GLU A 79 -8.74 -29.01 -7.95
CA GLU A 79 -7.52 -28.74 -7.20
C GLU A 79 -7.47 -27.23 -6.88
N ALA A 80 -7.09 -26.88 -5.65
CA ALA A 80 -7.20 -25.52 -5.16
C ALA A 80 -6.01 -25.07 -4.32
N TRP A 81 -5.54 -23.86 -4.60
CA TRP A 81 -4.45 -23.21 -3.88
C TRP A 81 -4.91 -21.83 -3.39
N GLU A 82 -4.48 -21.46 -2.20
CA GLU A 82 -4.73 -20.15 -1.61
C GLU A 82 -3.45 -19.31 -1.71
N VAL A 83 -3.60 -18.05 -2.13
CA VAL A 83 -2.57 -17.02 -2.01
C VAL A 83 -3.08 -15.97 -1.05
N SER A 84 -2.42 -15.79 0.09
CA SER A 84 -2.81 -14.86 1.14
C SER A 84 -1.80 -13.73 1.31
N TRP A 85 -2.25 -12.52 1.64
CA TRP A 85 -1.40 -11.38 1.93
C TRP A 85 -2.07 -10.40 2.90
N GLN A 86 -1.26 -9.54 3.51
CA GLN A 86 -1.72 -8.45 4.37
C GLN A 86 -1.54 -7.13 3.63
N GLN A 87 -2.52 -6.23 3.75
CA GLN A 87 -2.45 -4.91 3.15
C GLN A 87 -3.21 -3.90 3.99
N SER A 88 -2.64 -2.71 4.17
CA SER A 88 -3.27 -1.62 4.90
C SER A 88 -4.05 -0.72 3.94
N LEU A 89 -5.27 -0.36 4.33
CA LEU A 89 -6.13 0.59 3.62
C LEU A 89 -6.22 1.89 4.43
N TYR A 90 -6.09 3.02 3.74
CA TYR A 90 -6.24 4.36 4.29
C TYR A 90 -7.57 4.93 3.79
N ILE A 91 -8.61 4.84 4.63
CA ILE A 91 -9.99 5.19 4.28
C ILE A 91 -10.27 6.66 4.61
N GLY A 92 -10.87 7.36 3.66
CA GLY A 92 -11.19 8.79 3.75
C GLY A 92 -10.15 9.68 3.08
N ASP A 93 -10.33 10.98 3.23
CA ASP A 93 -9.48 12.00 2.61
C ASP A 93 -8.34 12.42 3.54
N SER A 94 -7.19 12.71 2.94
CA SER A 94 -6.07 13.31 3.66
C SER A 94 -6.41 14.74 4.07
N ILE A 95 -6.15 15.10 5.32
CA ILE A 95 -6.22 16.49 5.81
C ILE A 95 -5.05 17.33 5.31
N TRP A 96 -3.96 16.68 4.86
CA TRP A 96 -2.88 17.33 4.15
C TRP A 96 -3.30 17.47 2.69
N LEU A 97 -4.00 18.56 2.43
CA LEU A 97 -4.21 19.08 1.09
C LEU A 97 -3.01 19.98 0.84
N ASP A 98 -2.23 19.75 -0.21
CA ASP A 98 -1.08 20.61 -0.60
C ASP A 98 -1.53 22.03 -1.07
N GLU A 99 -2.56 22.57 -0.43
CA GLU A 99 -3.20 23.87 -0.67
C GLU A 99 -2.41 25.03 -0.06
N GLY A 100 -1.37 24.74 0.73
CA GLY A 100 -0.45 25.76 1.21
C GLY A 100 0.29 26.41 0.04
N THR A 101 0.33 27.73 -0.02
CA THR A 101 1.23 28.41 -0.95
C THR A 101 2.67 28.15 -0.50
N PRO A 102 3.51 27.45 -1.30
CA PRO A 102 4.89 27.22 -0.91
C PRO A 102 5.58 28.59 -0.75
N PRO A 103 6.30 28.84 0.36
CA PRO A 103 6.97 30.12 0.55
C PRO A 103 8.01 30.32 -0.56
N THR A 104 7.93 31.47 -1.25
CA THR A 104 8.88 31.84 -2.31
C THR A 104 10.18 32.39 -1.73
N THR A 105 10.12 33.00 -0.56
CA THR A 105 11.26 33.59 0.15
C THR A 105 11.17 33.21 1.62
N VAL A 106 12.24 32.60 2.15
CA VAL A 106 12.37 32.33 3.58
C VAL A 106 13.31 33.38 4.18
N LEU A 107 12.83 34.09 5.19
CA LEU A 107 13.56 35.11 5.91
C LEU A 107 13.85 34.61 7.33
N CYS A 108 15.05 34.84 7.86
CA CYS A 108 15.39 34.55 9.25
C CYS A 108 16.02 35.76 9.96
N SER A 109 15.91 35.79 11.27
CA SER A 109 16.60 36.73 12.15
C SER A 109 16.88 36.05 13.48
N ASP A 110 17.70 36.68 14.32
CA ASP A 110 18.04 36.23 15.66
C ASP A 110 17.44 37.18 16.69
N ALA A 111 17.17 36.71 17.90
CA ALA A 111 16.71 37.58 18.98
C ALA A 111 17.89 38.40 19.54
N PRO A 112 17.68 39.69 19.91
CA PRO A 112 16.40 40.39 20.04
C PRO A 112 15.84 41.07 18.77
N GLU A 113 16.53 41.01 17.62
CA GLU A 113 16.19 41.71 16.37
C GLU A 113 15.04 41.03 15.59
N ILE A 114 13.90 40.83 16.26
CA ILE A 114 12.69 40.20 15.71
C ILE A 114 11.46 41.10 15.85
N GLY A 115 10.43 40.85 15.01
CA GLY A 115 9.16 41.56 15.05
C GLY A 115 9.07 42.76 14.11
N ILE A 116 7.91 43.45 14.12
CA ILE A 116 7.60 44.54 13.18
C ILE A 116 8.68 45.64 13.11
N PRO A 117 9.28 46.09 14.23
CA PRO A 117 10.31 47.13 14.19
C PRO A 117 11.62 46.73 13.48
N HIS A 118 11.91 45.43 13.42
CA HIS A 118 13.13 44.85 12.87
C HIS A 118 12.91 44.17 11.52
N LYS A 119 11.81 44.50 10.82
CA LYS A 119 11.43 43.83 9.56
C LYS A 119 12.55 43.86 8.51
N ASP A 120 13.33 44.93 8.48
CA ASP A 120 14.43 45.13 7.52
C ASP A 120 15.73 44.40 7.93
N ASP A 121 15.81 43.90 9.17
CA ASP A 121 16.96 43.16 9.70
C ASP A 121 16.92 41.66 9.33
N TYR A 122 15.76 41.18 8.83
CA TYR A 122 15.60 39.80 8.40
C TYR A 122 16.43 39.51 7.14
N ARG A 123 17.23 38.45 7.19
CA ARG A 123 18.09 38.00 6.08
C ARG A 123 17.45 36.85 5.30
N VAL A 124 17.65 36.84 3.99
CA VAL A 124 17.19 35.74 3.13
C VAL A 124 18.01 34.49 3.40
N VAL A 125 17.33 33.37 3.63
CA VAL A 125 17.95 32.04 3.65
C VAL A 125 17.69 31.42 2.28
N SER A 126 18.73 31.35 1.45
CA SER A 126 18.64 30.65 0.17
C SER A 126 18.51 29.14 0.40
N ARG A 127 17.70 28.50 -0.44
CA ARG A 127 17.61 27.03 -0.54
C ARG A 127 18.82 26.44 -1.25
#